data_AF-A0A3M7R922-F1
#
_entry.id   AF-A0A3M7R922-F1
#
_cell.length_a   1.000
_cell.length_b   1.000
_cell.length_c   1.000
_cell.angle_alpha   90.00
_cell.angle_beta   90.00
_cell.angle_gamma   90.00
#
_symmetry.space_group_name_H-M   'P 1'
#
loop_
_entity.id
_entity.type
_entity.pdbx_description
1 polymer ?
#
loop_
_entity_poly.entity_id
_entity_poly.type
_entity_poly.pdbx_seq_one_letter_code
_entity_poly.pdbx_strand_id
1 'polypeptide(L)'
;MPTDSIYFQNVQKPEKTEKFKLNEFIVHFFTEIFVPSLHFTILWKTAVFKYGEYFLSMFDHMPNISSVCCTLVNIYSKKSPVVQIEFPSFENFYKYPSAINECECRLKDFQNLPYDLKEALIEICNRSIAANKMTQVQKDLINEYFTHLNGIPFSLSKVYLSLISYDYSSIIHFYAYLRQNDPLSMSESIELLLPSFPDQELRKYAIKSIELNSVETVSFYLPQLLEALKYEKSHYSELTFMLLRLANRSLKFAHKLYWHLREFSSRDKNFIYIRYHLLMEALKMFFDFKLNDEIEQETFLTRGIDQISSKIKELKDNTQSFNSDRPKHIYCRALQNLAESNCLQDELDVFQKELISSRKNSLQNYRLPFNISYCVKEIDIKSCSYINSFTVPIKLVFKNSDVSASSFYTIYKIGDDLRQDMFVIQMINVMNQLWLADDLDLNMITFECLQTGNRRGFIEMITNAETLKEIQKGAVMNAFKKNCINEWLRSHNPEMNNFKKAVNNFTRSCAGYSIATYLLGIGDRHNDNIMVKYTGHMFHIDFGKYLGDAQTFAGFKSFH
;
A
#
# COMPACT_ATOMS: atom_id res chain seq x y z
N MET A 1 -37.48 -26.46 -19.77
CA MET A 1 -37.42 -25.87 -21.12
C MET A 1 -37.87 -24.42 -21.04
N PRO A 2 -37.30 -23.53 -21.86
CA PRO A 2 -36.49 -22.41 -21.39
C PRO A 2 -37.21 -21.07 -21.50
N THR A 3 -36.74 -20.06 -20.77
CA THR A 3 -36.87 -18.66 -21.18
C THR A 3 -35.57 -17.94 -20.92
N ASP A 4 -34.65 -18.10 -21.87
CA ASP A 4 -33.78 -17.00 -22.29
C ASP A 4 -34.66 -15.84 -22.78
N SER A 5 -34.36 -14.61 -22.35
CA SER A 5 -33.97 -13.48 -23.21
C SER A 5 -34.24 -12.12 -22.57
N ILE A 6 -33.19 -11.32 -22.59
CA ILE A 6 -33.09 -9.89 -22.29
C ILE A 6 -33.77 -9.11 -23.42
N TYR A 7 -34.58 -8.09 -23.10
CA TYR A 7 -34.68 -6.86 -23.90
C TYR A 7 -35.31 -5.74 -23.06
N PHE A 8 -34.65 -4.59 -22.95
CA PHE A 8 -35.35 -3.30 -23.01
C PHE A 8 -34.50 -2.30 -23.81
N GLN A 9 -35.05 -1.94 -24.97
CA GLN A 9 -34.68 -0.79 -25.79
C GLN A 9 -35.23 0.50 -25.17
N ASN A 10 -34.50 1.59 -25.40
CA ASN A 10 -34.92 3.00 -25.38
C ASN A 10 -35.61 3.53 -24.12
N VAL A 11 -34.85 4.16 -23.23
CA VAL A 11 -35.40 5.24 -22.38
C VAL A 11 -34.39 6.39 -22.25
N GLN A 12 -34.87 7.60 -22.53
CA GLN A 12 -34.15 8.87 -22.46
C GLN A 12 -33.66 9.19 -21.04
N LYS A 13 -32.66 10.08 -20.94
CA LYS A 13 -32.12 10.67 -19.69
C LYS A 13 -33.20 10.90 -18.61
N PRO A 14 -33.01 10.45 -17.36
CA PRO A 14 -33.97 10.74 -16.30
C PRO A 14 -33.77 12.19 -15.82
N GLU A 15 -34.73 13.05 -16.14
CA GLU A 15 -34.96 14.29 -15.40
C GLU A 15 -35.94 13.99 -14.24
N LYS A 16 -35.44 14.09 -13.01
CA LYS A 16 -36.13 13.98 -11.71
C LYS A 16 -36.41 12.56 -11.18
N THR A 17 -36.34 12.48 -9.85
CA THR A 17 -36.55 11.36 -8.93
C THR A 17 -37.58 10.33 -9.38
N GLU A 18 -37.14 9.10 -9.60
CA GLU A 18 -38.00 7.93 -9.86
C GLU A 18 -38.15 7.06 -8.59
N LYS A 19 -39.36 6.55 -8.34
CA LYS A 19 -39.68 5.63 -7.23
C LYS A 19 -39.74 4.19 -7.77
N PHE A 20 -39.02 3.26 -7.16
CA PHE A 20 -39.02 1.84 -7.52
C PHE A 20 -39.61 0.97 -6.38
N LYS A 21 -40.52 0.04 -6.71
CA LYS A 21 -41.05 -0.97 -5.79
C LYS A 21 -40.28 -2.29 -5.96
N LEU A 22 -39.63 -2.75 -4.90
CA LEU A 22 -38.81 -3.97 -4.87
C LEU A 22 -39.69 -5.22 -4.67
N ASN A 23 -40.04 -5.90 -5.75
CA ASN A 23 -40.42 -7.32 -5.67
C ASN A 23 -39.43 -8.26 -6.35
N GLU A 24 -38.47 -7.77 -7.14
CA GLU A 24 -37.48 -8.63 -7.80
C GLU A 24 -36.27 -7.76 -8.26
N PHE A 25 -35.05 -8.25 -7.97
CA PHE A 25 -33.73 -7.83 -8.48
C PHE A 25 -32.86 -6.75 -7.82
N ILE A 26 -31.55 -7.02 -7.95
CA ILE A 26 -30.39 -6.13 -7.84
C ILE A 26 -30.46 -5.10 -8.99
N VAL A 27 -30.43 -3.80 -8.68
CA VAL A 27 -30.46 -2.74 -9.70
C VAL A 27 -29.03 -2.48 -10.22
N HIS A 28 -28.72 -3.00 -11.41
CA HIS A 28 -27.57 -2.55 -12.19
C HIS A 28 -28.05 -1.59 -13.30
N PHE A 29 -27.63 -0.33 -13.24
CA PHE A 29 -27.81 0.61 -14.36
C PHE A 29 -26.73 0.32 -15.41
N PHE A 30 -27.06 -0.47 -16.44
CA PHE A 30 -26.27 -0.55 -17.67
C PHE A 30 -27.00 0.22 -18.78
N THR A 31 -26.65 1.48 -18.95
CA THR A 31 -26.78 2.15 -20.25
C THR A 31 -25.37 2.31 -20.82
N GLU A 32 -25.21 2.27 -22.14
CA GLU A 32 -23.92 2.46 -22.85
C GLU A 32 -23.31 3.87 -22.67
N ILE A 33 -23.73 4.61 -21.64
CA ILE A 33 -23.15 5.86 -21.16
C ILE A 33 -22.99 5.70 -19.64
N PHE A 34 -21.77 5.45 -19.19
CA PHE A 34 -21.33 5.23 -17.80
C PHE A 34 -22.11 6.05 -16.74
N VAL A 35 -22.94 5.35 -15.94
CA VAL A 35 -23.87 5.93 -14.93
C VAL A 35 -23.28 5.89 -13.51
N PRO A 36 -23.65 6.83 -12.60
CA PRO A 36 -23.36 6.75 -11.16
C PRO A 36 -23.78 5.40 -10.52
N SER A 37 -23.08 4.97 -9.46
CA SER A 37 -23.31 3.68 -8.79
C SER A 37 -23.58 3.83 -7.29
N LEU A 38 -24.33 2.87 -6.73
CA LEU A 38 -24.70 2.82 -5.32
C LEU A 38 -24.74 1.36 -4.84
N HIS A 39 -24.06 1.06 -3.74
CA HIS A 39 -24.19 -0.22 -3.05
C HIS A 39 -24.90 0.02 -1.71
N PHE A 40 -25.88 -0.81 -1.37
CA PHE A 40 -26.65 -0.67 -0.13
C PHE A 40 -26.82 -2.02 0.57
N THR A 41 -26.56 -2.06 1.87
CA THR A 41 -26.76 -3.27 2.69
C THR A 41 -28.23 -3.48 2.99
N ILE A 42 -28.73 -4.70 2.80
CA ILE A 42 -30.12 -5.08 3.14
C ILE A 42 -30.29 -5.29 4.65
N LEU A 43 -29.22 -5.69 5.33
CA LEU A 43 -29.19 -5.88 6.78
C LEU A 43 -28.55 -4.69 7.49
N TRP A 44 -29.17 -4.26 8.60
CA TRP A 44 -28.56 -3.45 9.64
C TRP A 44 -27.39 -4.18 10.30
N LYS A 45 -26.57 -3.42 11.03
CA LYS A 45 -25.44 -3.96 11.83
C LYS A 45 -25.90 -4.97 12.89
N THR A 46 -27.10 -4.77 13.44
CA THR A 46 -27.73 -5.67 14.42
C THR A 46 -28.29 -6.95 13.80
N ALA A 47 -27.97 -7.20 12.53
CA ALA A 47 -28.51 -8.27 11.70
C ALA A 47 -30.03 -8.17 11.47
N VAL A 48 -30.63 -7.01 11.73
CA VAL A 48 -32.05 -6.74 11.45
C VAL A 48 -32.23 -6.35 9.99
N PHE A 49 -33.28 -6.80 9.32
CA PHE A 49 -33.59 -6.36 7.97
C PHE A 49 -33.97 -4.87 7.94
N LYS A 50 -33.49 -4.15 6.93
CA LYS A 50 -33.93 -2.77 6.71
C LYS A 50 -35.39 -2.75 6.26
N TYR A 51 -36.14 -1.79 6.77
CA TYR A 51 -37.55 -1.55 6.49
C TYR A 51 -37.76 -0.03 6.31
N GLY A 52 -38.84 0.35 5.64
CA GLY A 52 -39.20 1.76 5.41
C GLY A 52 -38.43 2.44 4.27
N GLU A 53 -38.54 3.77 4.22
CA GLU A 53 -37.98 4.59 3.14
C GLU A 53 -36.56 5.09 3.43
N TYR A 54 -35.71 5.07 2.40
CA TYR A 54 -34.33 5.58 2.43
C TYR A 54 -34.07 6.49 1.24
N PHE A 55 -33.35 7.59 1.49
CA PHE A 55 -32.86 8.50 0.46
C PHE A 55 -31.34 8.38 0.38
N LEU A 56 -30.84 7.91 -0.77
CA LEU A 56 -29.45 7.51 -0.95
C LEU A 56 -28.83 8.32 -2.09
N SER A 57 -27.97 9.25 -1.73
CA SER A 57 -27.15 10.00 -2.68
C SER A 57 -26.08 9.09 -3.30
N MET A 58 -25.99 9.11 -4.63
CA MET A 58 -25.11 8.26 -5.43
C MET A 58 -23.72 8.87 -5.58
N PHE A 59 -22.72 8.04 -5.86
CA PHE A 59 -21.38 8.52 -6.23
C PHE A 59 -21.28 8.72 -7.74
N ASP A 60 -20.63 9.81 -8.14
CA ASP A 60 -20.23 10.02 -9.54
C ASP A 60 -19.30 8.87 -9.96
N HIS A 61 -19.35 8.52 -11.25
CA HIS A 61 -18.58 7.40 -11.79
C HIS A 61 -17.07 7.61 -11.54
N MET A 62 -16.46 6.68 -10.82
CA MET A 62 -15.03 6.65 -10.55
C MET A 62 -14.39 5.51 -11.36
N PRO A 63 -13.61 5.79 -12.41
CA PRO A 63 -13.19 4.81 -13.43
C PRO A 63 -12.37 3.62 -12.91
N ASN A 64 -11.86 3.67 -11.68
CA ASN A 64 -11.05 2.61 -11.07
C ASN A 64 -11.69 1.94 -9.82
N ILE A 65 -13.00 2.16 -9.56
CA ILE A 65 -13.68 1.75 -8.32
C ILE A 65 -14.72 0.64 -8.55
N SER A 66 -14.73 -0.01 -9.71
CA SER A 66 -15.69 -1.09 -10.04
C SER A 66 -15.69 -2.27 -9.04
N SER A 67 -14.68 -2.40 -8.18
CA SER A 67 -14.55 -3.43 -7.14
C SER A 67 -14.75 -2.96 -5.70
N VAL A 68 -15.00 -1.67 -5.43
CA VAL A 68 -15.21 -1.20 -4.05
C VAL A 68 -16.68 -1.32 -3.69
N CYS A 69 -17.04 -2.43 -3.06
CA CYS A 69 -18.32 -2.63 -2.38
C CYS A 69 -18.45 -1.71 -1.16
N CYS A 70 -18.47 -0.38 -1.36
CA CYS A 70 -18.75 0.51 -0.25
C CYS A 70 -20.24 0.74 -0.13
N THR A 71 -20.78 0.26 0.99
CA THR A 71 -22.21 0.38 1.32
C THR A 71 -22.53 1.74 1.94
N LEU A 72 -21.73 2.75 1.62
CA LEU A 72 -21.81 4.11 2.14
C LEU A 72 -22.60 5.00 1.17
N VAL A 73 -23.15 6.09 1.69
CA VAL A 73 -23.97 7.06 0.93
C VAL A 73 -23.12 8.29 0.64
N ASN A 74 -23.28 8.90 -0.54
CA ASN A 74 -22.54 10.12 -0.89
C ASN A 74 -23.07 11.34 -0.12
N ILE A 75 -22.43 11.67 0.99
CA ILE A 75 -22.81 12.84 1.81
C ILE A 75 -22.08 14.14 1.43
N TYR A 76 -21.21 14.13 0.42
CA TYR A 76 -20.31 15.25 0.11
C TYR A 76 -20.83 16.17 -0.99
N SER A 77 -21.40 15.57 -2.03
CA SER A 77 -21.85 16.33 -3.19
C SER A 77 -23.31 16.71 -3.03
N LYS A 78 -23.57 18.00 -2.84
CA LYS A 78 -24.93 18.56 -2.86
C LYS A 78 -25.61 18.44 -4.23
N LYS A 79 -24.86 18.07 -5.28
CA LYS A 79 -25.34 17.95 -6.66
C LYS A 79 -25.51 16.50 -7.11
N SER A 80 -25.15 15.52 -6.28
CA SER A 80 -25.23 14.13 -6.69
C SER A 80 -26.67 13.64 -6.78
N PRO A 81 -26.99 12.75 -7.74
CA PRO A 81 -28.30 12.15 -7.85
C PRO A 81 -28.69 11.41 -6.56
N VAL A 82 -29.96 11.48 -6.18
CA VAL A 82 -30.50 10.80 -5.00
C VAL A 82 -31.52 9.76 -5.45
N VAL A 83 -31.34 8.53 -4.99
CA VAL A 83 -32.29 7.42 -5.21
C VAL A 83 -33.11 7.23 -3.94
N GLN A 84 -34.43 7.15 -4.09
CA GLN A 84 -35.33 6.74 -3.02
C GLN A 84 -35.57 5.23 -3.12
N ILE A 85 -35.35 4.50 -2.02
CA ILE A 85 -35.63 3.07 -1.92
C ILE A 85 -36.62 2.84 -0.78
N GLU A 86 -37.68 2.07 -1.05
CA GLU A 86 -38.67 1.66 -0.05
C GLU A 86 -38.55 0.15 0.17
N PHE A 87 -38.26 -0.25 1.41
CA PHE A 87 -38.25 -1.66 1.83
C PHE A 87 -39.61 -2.03 2.44
N PRO A 88 -40.08 -3.28 2.25
CA PRO A 88 -41.31 -3.74 2.86
C PRO A 88 -41.33 -3.46 4.36
N SER A 89 -42.43 -2.90 4.84
CA SER A 89 -42.70 -2.82 6.26
C SER A 89 -43.14 -4.19 6.76
N PHE A 90 -42.58 -4.59 7.88
CA PHE A 90 -42.89 -5.86 8.53
C PHE A 90 -43.55 -5.56 9.87
N GLU A 91 -44.56 -6.35 10.27
CA GLU A 91 -45.19 -6.20 11.59
C GLU A 91 -44.19 -6.45 12.74
N ASN A 92 -43.16 -7.28 12.49
CA ASN A 92 -42.11 -7.63 13.44
C ASN A 92 -40.71 -7.35 12.86
N PHE A 93 -39.74 -7.09 13.74
CA PHE A 93 -38.33 -6.98 13.36
C PHE A 93 -37.77 -8.34 12.97
N TYR A 94 -37.49 -8.55 11.69
CA TYR A 94 -36.79 -9.74 11.22
C TYR A 94 -35.29 -9.61 11.48
N LYS A 95 -34.72 -10.56 12.22
CA LYS A 95 -33.28 -10.66 12.49
C LYS A 95 -32.71 -11.88 11.81
N TYR A 96 -31.53 -11.75 11.22
CA TYR A 96 -30.78 -12.87 10.69
C TYR A 96 -30.51 -13.88 11.82
N PRO A 97 -30.67 -15.19 11.59
CA PRO A 97 -30.57 -16.20 12.64
C PRO A 97 -29.22 -16.18 13.36
N SER A 98 -29.25 -16.24 14.69
CA SER A 98 -28.05 -16.35 15.54
C SER A 98 -27.57 -17.79 15.73
N ALA A 99 -28.32 -18.79 15.24
CA ALA A 99 -28.09 -20.23 15.42
C ALA A 99 -26.92 -20.79 14.57
N ILE A 100 -25.81 -20.04 14.49
CA ILE A 100 -24.62 -20.39 13.73
C ILE A 100 -23.90 -21.64 14.31
N ASN A 101 -24.21 -22.03 15.55
CA ASN A 101 -23.47 -23.03 16.33
C ASN A 101 -24.12 -24.42 16.40
N GLU A 102 -25.27 -24.64 15.76
CA GLU A 102 -26.00 -25.92 15.87
C GLU A 102 -25.52 -26.99 14.87
N CYS A 103 -24.82 -26.57 13.80
CA CYS A 103 -24.28 -27.48 12.80
C CYS A 103 -22.89 -28.02 13.21
N GLU A 104 -22.73 -29.34 13.17
CA GLU A 104 -21.45 -30.03 13.32
C GLU A 104 -20.84 -30.35 11.96
N CYS A 105 -19.52 -30.19 11.84
CA CYS A 105 -18.74 -30.63 10.68
C CYS A 105 -17.59 -31.51 11.19
N ARG A 106 -17.41 -32.69 10.60
CA ARG A 106 -16.31 -33.61 10.94
C ARG A 106 -15.26 -33.58 9.85
N LEU A 107 -14.06 -33.19 10.21
CA LEU A 107 -12.90 -33.23 9.33
C LEU A 107 -12.53 -34.68 9.03
N LYS A 108 -12.00 -34.89 7.82
CA LYS A 108 -11.48 -36.16 7.35
C LYS A 108 -10.00 -36.01 7.05
N ASP A 109 -9.25 -37.10 7.19
CA ASP A 109 -7.81 -37.07 6.93
C ASP A 109 -7.54 -37.02 5.42
N PHE A 110 -6.84 -35.97 4.96
CA PHE A 110 -6.42 -35.79 3.58
C PHE A 110 -5.64 -36.99 3.04
N GLN A 111 -4.86 -37.67 3.89
CA GLN A 111 -4.03 -38.79 3.45
C GLN A 111 -4.81 -39.99 2.93
N ASN A 112 -6.06 -40.14 3.35
CA ASN A 112 -6.96 -41.21 2.91
C ASN A 112 -7.43 -41.08 1.46
N LEU A 113 -7.17 -39.94 0.80
CA LEU A 113 -7.53 -39.74 -0.60
C LEU A 113 -6.54 -40.42 -1.56
N PRO A 114 -6.99 -40.89 -2.73
CA PRO A 114 -6.11 -41.38 -3.81
C PRO A 114 -5.08 -40.33 -4.23
N TYR A 115 -3.89 -40.78 -4.65
CA TYR A 115 -2.79 -39.88 -5.02
C TYR A 115 -3.17 -38.87 -6.11
N ASP A 116 -3.76 -39.33 -7.21
CA ASP A 116 -4.16 -38.47 -8.34
C ASP A 116 -5.17 -37.38 -7.91
N LEU A 117 -6.07 -37.72 -6.98
CA LEU A 117 -7.04 -36.77 -6.43
C LEU A 117 -6.35 -35.75 -5.52
N LYS A 118 -5.37 -36.16 -4.71
CA LYS A 118 -4.60 -35.24 -3.86
C LYS A 118 -3.83 -34.22 -4.69
N GLU A 119 -3.13 -34.66 -5.73
CA GLU A 119 -2.42 -33.78 -6.66
C GLU A 119 -3.38 -32.78 -7.32
N ALA A 120 -4.52 -33.25 -7.83
CA ALA A 120 -5.52 -32.37 -8.45
C ALA A 120 -6.07 -31.32 -7.47
N LEU A 121 -6.37 -31.71 -6.22
CA LEU A 121 -6.87 -30.78 -5.19
C LEU A 121 -5.81 -29.75 -4.80
N ILE A 122 -4.56 -30.18 -4.60
CA ILE A 122 -3.43 -29.28 -4.29
C ILE A 122 -3.20 -28.30 -5.43
N GLU A 123 -3.24 -28.76 -6.68
CA GLU A 123 -3.09 -27.90 -7.85
C GLU A 123 -4.20 -26.84 -7.91
N ILE A 124 -5.46 -27.20 -7.61
CA ILE A 124 -6.57 -26.24 -7.55
C ILE A 124 -6.35 -25.21 -6.43
N CYS A 125 -5.94 -25.65 -5.24
CA CYS A 125 -5.70 -24.78 -4.10
C CYS A 125 -4.57 -23.76 -4.36
N ASN A 126 -3.48 -24.20 -4.99
CA ASN A 126 -2.31 -23.36 -5.27
C ASN A 126 -2.53 -22.33 -6.40
N ARG A 127 -3.63 -22.41 -7.16
CA ARG A 127 -3.92 -21.43 -8.22
C ARG A 127 -4.31 -20.07 -7.64
N SER A 128 -3.72 -19.02 -8.20
CA SER A 128 -4.09 -17.63 -7.87
C SER A 128 -5.55 -17.33 -8.22
N ILE A 129 -6.28 -16.73 -7.28
CA ILE A 129 -7.67 -16.30 -7.46
C ILE A 129 -7.79 -15.25 -8.58
N ALA A 130 -6.81 -14.36 -8.68
CA ALA A 130 -6.88 -13.22 -9.59
C ALA A 130 -6.70 -13.62 -11.07
N ALA A 131 -5.86 -14.61 -11.33
CA ALA A 131 -5.51 -15.03 -12.70
C ALA A 131 -6.45 -16.12 -13.24
N ASN A 132 -6.94 -17.02 -12.39
CA ASN A 132 -7.62 -18.24 -12.84
C ASN A 132 -8.92 -18.48 -12.05
N LYS A 133 -10.07 -18.11 -12.63
CA LYS A 133 -11.37 -18.50 -12.06
C LYS A 133 -11.52 -20.02 -12.11
N MET A 134 -11.94 -20.62 -10.98
CA MET A 134 -12.24 -22.05 -10.93
C MET A 134 -13.39 -22.39 -11.88
N THR A 135 -13.20 -23.44 -12.66
CA THR A 135 -14.26 -24.04 -13.48
C THR A 135 -15.32 -24.66 -12.57
N GLN A 136 -16.54 -24.89 -13.10
CA GLN A 136 -17.59 -25.54 -12.31
C GLN A 136 -17.17 -26.93 -11.82
N VAL A 137 -16.49 -27.71 -12.67
CA VAL A 137 -15.95 -29.04 -12.31
C VAL A 137 -14.99 -28.95 -11.12
N GLN A 138 -14.11 -27.95 -11.10
CA GLN A 138 -13.20 -27.74 -9.97
C GLN A 138 -13.94 -27.35 -8.69
N LYS A 139 -14.98 -26.50 -8.80
CA LYS A 139 -15.82 -26.14 -7.64
C LYS A 139 -16.55 -27.36 -7.08
N ASP A 140 -17.13 -28.18 -7.95
CA ASP A 140 -17.84 -29.40 -7.56
C ASP A 140 -16.89 -30.35 -6.85
N LEU A 141 -15.67 -30.51 -7.36
CA LEU A 141 -14.62 -31.31 -6.72
C LEU A 141 -14.22 -30.77 -5.33
N ILE A 142 -14.00 -29.46 -5.20
CA ILE A 142 -13.69 -28.85 -3.90
C ILE A 142 -14.86 -29.05 -2.91
N ASN A 143 -16.11 -28.85 -3.35
CA ASN A 143 -17.28 -29.06 -2.49
C ASN A 143 -17.48 -30.52 -2.07
N GLU A 144 -17.09 -31.48 -2.89
CA GLU A 144 -17.17 -32.90 -2.53
C GLU A 144 -16.14 -33.25 -1.44
N TYR A 145 -14.93 -32.67 -1.53
CA TYR A 145 -13.79 -33.06 -0.70
C TYR A 145 -13.38 -32.04 0.36
N PHE A 146 -14.07 -30.91 0.54
CA PHE A 146 -13.61 -29.81 1.42
C PHE A 146 -13.29 -30.25 2.86
N THR A 147 -14.00 -31.23 3.41
CA THR A 147 -13.74 -31.78 4.75
C THR A 147 -12.36 -32.42 4.92
N HIS A 148 -11.68 -32.75 3.81
CA HIS A 148 -10.30 -33.25 3.78
C HIS A 148 -9.26 -32.14 3.61
N LEU A 149 -9.67 -30.90 3.33
CA LEU A 149 -8.75 -29.84 2.92
C LEU A 149 -8.23 -28.98 4.09
N ASN A 150 -8.55 -29.35 5.34
CA ASN A 150 -8.01 -28.63 6.50
C ASN A 150 -6.47 -28.72 6.52
N GLY A 151 -5.81 -27.58 6.79
CA GLY A 151 -4.35 -27.48 6.79
C GLY A 151 -3.70 -27.49 5.41
N ILE A 152 -4.45 -27.65 4.32
CA ILE A 152 -3.92 -27.50 2.97
C ILE A 152 -3.81 -26.00 2.64
N PRO A 153 -2.63 -25.49 2.24
CA PRO A 153 -2.44 -24.07 1.95
C PRO A 153 -3.42 -23.54 0.91
N PHE A 154 -3.95 -22.35 1.15
CA PHE A 154 -4.89 -21.62 0.28
C PHE A 154 -6.21 -22.37 0.01
N SER A 155 -6.50 -23.45 0.72
CA SER A 155 -7.70 -24.25 0.48
C SER A 155 -8.98 -23.52 0.88
N LEU A 156 -8.97 -22.83 2.02
CA LEU A 156 -10.16 -22.18 2.58
C LEU A 156 -10.78 -21.15 1.63
N SER A 157 -9.94 -20.42 0.88
CA SER A 157 -10.41 -19.47 -0.12
C SER A 157 -11.14 -20.18 -1.28
N LYS A 158 -10.66 -21.36 -1.68
CA LYS A 158 -11.33 -22.19 -2.71
C LYS A 158 -12.61 -22.82 -2.20
N VAL A 159 -12.62 -23.30 -0.96
CA VAL A 159 -13.82 -23.87 -0.32
C VAL A 159 -14.94 -22.84 -0.30
N TYR A 160 -14.65 -21.61 0.16
CA TYR A 160 -15.64 -20.54 0.16
C TYR A 160 -16.15 -20.19 -1.24
N LEU A 161 -15.24 -20.06 -2.22
CA LEU A 161 -15.61 -19.72 -3.60
C LEU A 161 -16.35 -20.84 -4.34
N SER A 162 -16.34 -22.06 -3.79
CA SER A 162 -17.00 -23.22 -4.37
C SER A 162 -18.43 -23.39 -3.90
N LEU A 163 -18.85 -22.75 -2.79
CA LEU A 163 -20.20 -22.88 -2.23
C LEU A 163 -21.29 -22.80 -3.31
N ILE A 164 -22.03 -23.90 -3.48
CA ILE A 164 -23.01 -24.12 -4.56
C ILE A 164 -24.13 -23.09 -4.51
N SER A 165 -24.54 -22.72 -3.30
CA SER A 165 -25.55 -21.70 -3.03
C SER A 165 -25.23 -20.94 -1.74
N TYR A 166 -25.55 -19.64 -1.71
CA TYR A 166 -25.53 -18.81 -0.50
C TYR A 166 -26.78 -19.03 0.36
N ASP A 167 -27.36 -20.22 0.33
CA ASP A 167 -28.49 -20.58 1.17
C ASP A 167 -28.03 -20.79 2.62
N TYR A 168 -28.98 -20.71 3.55
CA TYR A 168 -28.68 -20.79 4.97
C TYR A 168 -27.98 -22.11 5.35
N SER A 169 -28.37 -23.25 4.75
CA SER A 169 -27.82 -24.57 5.08
C SER A 169 -26.35 -24.69 4.68
N SER A 170 -26.01 -24.25 3.46
CA SER A 170 -24.62 -24.25 2.99
C SER A 170 -23.72 -23.35 3.83
N ILE A 171 -24.21 -22.17 4.23
CA ILE A 171 -23.46 -21.21 5.06
C ILE A 171 -23.21 -21.76 6.47
N ILE A 172 -24.21 -22.34 7.14
CA ILE A 172 -23.99 -22.88 8.50
C ILE A 172 -23.03 -24.08 8.48
N HIS A 173 -23.06 -24.89 7.43
CA HIS A 173 -22.13 -26.01 7.27
C HIS A 173 -20.70 -25.51 7.02
N PHE A 174 -20.54 -24.47 6.20
CA PHE A 174 -19.27 -23.78 6.03
C PHE A 174 -18.74 -23.19 7.34
N TYR A 175 -19.59 -22.56 8.16
CA TYR A 175 -19.18 -22.05 9.47
C TYR A 175 -18.80 -23.17 10.44
N ALA A 176 -19.49 -24.32 10.38
CA ALA A 176 -19.11 -25.50 11.14
C ALA A 176 -17.72 -26.02 10.74
N TYR A 177 -17.41 -26.03 9.44
CA TYR A 177 -16.08 -26.33 8.93
C TYR A 177 -15.03 -25.32 9.41
N LEU A 178 -15.30 -24.02 9.23
CA LEU A 178 -14.40 -22.93 9.61
C LEU A 178 -13.97 -22.99 11.08
N ARG A 179 -14.87 -23.36 11.99
CA ARG A 179 -14.56 -23.52 13.42
C ARG A 179 -13.55 -24.62 13.74
N GLN A 180 -13.42 -25.62 12.86
CA GLN A 180 -12.48 -26.73 13.02
C GLN A 180 -11.13 -26.47 12.37
N ASN A 181 -11.00 -25.39 11.59
CA ASN A 181 -9.76 -25.11 10.86
C ASN A 181 -8.66 -24.60 11.79
N ASP A 182 -7.42 -24.92 11.44
CA ASP A 182 -6.23 -24.38 12.10
C ASP A 182 -5.97 -22.92 11.67
N PRO A 183 -5.36 -22.09 12.54
CA PRO A 183 -5.03 -20.72 12.19
C PRO A 183 -4.22 -20.61 10.90
N LEU A 184 -4.56 -19.62 10.08
CA LEU A 184 -3.98 -19.44 8.75
C LEU A 184 -2.61 -18.73 8.81
N SER A 185 -1.80 -18.92 7.76
CA SER A 185 -0.64 -18.08 7.52
C SER A 185 -1.03 -16.62 7.25
N MET A 186 -0.06 -15.72 7.33
CA MET A 186 -0.28 -14.29 7.04
C MET A 186 -0.75 -14.06 5.59
N SER A 187 -0.17 -14.77 4.62
CA SER A 187 -0.54 -14.66 3.20
C SER A 187 -1.97 -15.12 2.93
N GLU A 188 -2.36 -16.27 3.47
CA GLU A 188 -3.71 -16.81 3.32
C GLU A 188 -4.74 -15.90 4.01
N SER A 189 -4.41 -15.37 5.18
CA SER A 189 -5.30 -14.47 5.91
C SER A 189 -5.54 -13.16 5.14
N ILE A 190 -4.50 -12.56 4.54
CA ILE A 190 -4.64 -11.35 3.72
C ILE A 190 -5.47 -11.62 2.45
N GLU A 191 -5.31 -12.80 1.82
CA GLU A 191 -6.11 -13.20 0.66
C GLU A 191 -7.61 -13.20 0.98
N LEU A 192 -7.99 -13.69 2.17
CA LEU A 192 -9.38 -13.68 2.63
C LEU A 192 -9.91 -12.29 3.00
N LEU A 193 -9.08 -11.24 2.93
CA LEU A 193 -9.52 -9.86 3.07
C LEU A 193 -9.83 -9.17 1.73
N LEU A 194 -9.62 -9.86 0.60
CA LEU A 194 -9.97 -9.38 -0.74
C LEU A 194 -11.49 -9.16 -0.93
N PRO A 195 -11.90 -8.38 -1.94
CA PRO A 195 -13.32 -8.10 -2.21
C PRO A 195 -14.17 -9.35 -2.48
N SER A 196 -13.53 -10.42 -2.95
CA SER A 196 -14.17 -11.72 -3.24
C SER A 196 -14.70 -12.42 -1.98
N PHE A 197 -14.33 -11.94 -0.79
CA PHE A 197 -14.68 -12.53 0.52
C PHE A 197 -15.40 -11.50 1.40
N PRO A 198 -16.68 -11.21 1.12
CA PRO A 198 -17.45 -10.24 1.90
C PRO A 198 -17.99 -10.80 3.24
N ASP A 199 -17.93 -12.12 3.42
CA ASP A 199 -18.48 -12.80 4.59
C ASP A 199 -17.79 -12.37 5.90
N GLN A 200 -18.58 -12.01 6.91
CA GLN A 200 -18.05 -11.39 8.12
C GLN A 200 -17.41 -12.40 9.07
N GLU A 201 -17.90 -13.64 9.14
CA GLU A 201 -17.31 -14.66 10.00
C GLU A 201 -16.01 -15.20 9.40
N LEU A 202 -15.95 -15.38 8.08
CA LEU A 202 -14.71 -15.71 7.37
C LEU A 202 -13.64 -14.64 7.55
N ARG A 203 -13.98 -13.36 7.33
CA ARG A 203 -13.04 -12.26 7.55
C ARG A 203 -12.59 -12.17 9.00
N LYS A 204 -13.51 -12.33 9.95
CA LYS A 204 -13.18 -12.36 11.39
C LYS A 204 -12.20 -13.48 11.73
N TYR A 205 -12.38 -14.67 11.15
CA TYR A 205 -11.45 -15.78 11.29
C TYR A 205 -10.04 -15.46 10.75
N ALA A 206 -9.97 -14.88 9.54
CA ALA A 206 -8.71 -14.42 8.95
C ALA A 206 -8.02 -13.35 9.81
N ILE A 207 -8.77 -12.37 10.31
CA ILE A 207 -8.24 -11.28 11.16
C ILE A 207 -7.72 -11.83 12.50
N LYS A 208 -8.42 -12.80 13.10
CA LYS A 208 -7.92 -13.49 14.29
C LYS A 208 -6.62 -14.24 14.02
N SER A 209 -6.49 -14.88 12.85
CA SER A 209 -5.24 -15.54 12.44
C SER A 209 -4.10 -14.53 12.27
N ILE A 210 -4.37 -13.35 11.69
CA ILE A 210 -3.40 -12.25 11.61
C ILE A 210 -2.93 -11.82 13.00
N GLU A 211 -3.86 -11.65 13.96
CA GLU A 211 -3.54 -11.19 15.32
C GLU A 211 -2.66 -12.15 16.13
N LEU A 212 -2.50 -13.41 15.69
CA LEU A 212 -1.57 -14.37 16.30
C LEU A 212 -0.10 -14.14 15.91
N ASN A 213 0.16 -13.36 14.86
CA ASN A 213 1.52 -13.04 14.41
C ASN A 213 2.15 -11.94 15.28
N SER A 214 3.47 -11.80 15.23
CA SER A 214 4.15 -10.71 15.92
C SER A 214 3.73 -9.34 15.39
N VAL A 215 3.81 -8.31 16.23
CA VAL A 215 3.46 -6.94 15.85
C VAL A 215 4.32 -6.46 14.69
N GLU A 216 5.59 -6.89 14.62
CA GLU A 216 6.52 -6.59 13.53
C GLU A 216 6.03 -7.16 12.20
N THR A 217 5.61 -8.43 12.18
CA THR A 217 5.05 -9.07 10.98
C THR A 217 3.77 -8.37 10.54
N VAL A 218 2.85 -8.06 11.45
CA VAL A 218 1.63 -7.32 11.09
C VAL A 218 1.95 -5.90 10.61
N SER A 219 2.92 -5.23 11.24
CA SER A 219 3.40 -3.89 10.85
C SER A 219 4.02 -3.88 9.46
N PHE A 220 4.62 -4.99 9.03
CA PHE A 220 5.16 -5.14 7.70
C PHE A 220 4.06 -5.11 6.63
N TYR A 221 2.92 -5.78 6.85
CA TYR A 221 1.77 -5.83 5.92
C TYR A 221 0.71 -4.74 6.16
N LEU A 222 1.02 -3.74 7.00
CA LEU A 222 0.08 -2.70 7.36
C LEU A 222 -0.54 -1.94 6.16
N PRO A 223 0.20 -1.61 5.07
CA PRO A 223 -0.40 -0.98 3.90
C PRO A 223 -1.53 -1.81 3.28
N GLN A 224 -1.35 -3.14 3.16
CA GLN A 224 -2.37 -4.06 2.63
C GLN A 224 -3.58 -4.16 3.56
N LEU A 225 -3.36 -4.17 4.87
CA LEU A 225 -4.45 -4.19 5.85
C LEU A 225 -5.27 -2.89 5.81
N LEU A 226 -4.62 -1.74 5.61
CA LEU A 226 -5.32 -0.47 5.43
C LEU A 226 -6.09 -0.42 4.10
N GLU A 227 -5.55 -1.00 3.03
CA GLU A 227 -6.30 -1.19 1.78
C GLU A 227 -7.50 -2.12 1.96
N ALA A 228 -7.36 -3.20 2.72
CA ALA A 228 -8.45 -4.13 3.02
C ALA A 228 -9.61 -3.47 3.78
N LEU A 229 -9.36 -2.40 4.55
CA LEU A 229 -10.43 -1.62 5.17
C LEU A 229 -11.41 -1.07 4.15
N LYS A 230 -11.08 -0.91 2.87
CA LYS A 230 -12.02 -0.47 1.83
C LYS A 230 -13.17 -1.44 1.62
N TYR A 231 -12.93 -2.72 1.89
CA TYR A 231 -13.86 -3.82 1.63
C TYR A 231 -14.67 -4.21 2.88
N GLU A 232 -14.42 -3.55 4.01
CA GLU A 232 -15.21 -3.75 5.21
C GLU A 232 -16.62 -3.16 5.08
N LYS A 233 -17.63 -3.94 5.50
CA LYS A 233 -19.05 -3.55 5.47
C LYS A 233 -19.35 -2.36 6.39
N SER A 234 -18.55 -2.16 7.45
CA SER A 234 -18.74 -1.09 8.43
C SER A 234 -17.45 -0.40 8.82
N HIS A 235 -17.54 0.82 9.34
CA HIS A 235 -16.42 1.50 10.02
C HIS A 235 -15.99 0.73 11.29
N TYR A 236 -16.93 0.03 11.92
CA TYR A 236 -16.72 -0.81 13.09
C TYR A 236 -16.57 -2.25 12.62
N SER A 237 -15.36 -2.61 12.20
CA SER A 237 -15.02 -3.95 11.71
C SER A 237 -14.05 -4.62 12.67
N GLU A 238 -13.95 -5.96 12.63
CA GLU A 238 -12.92 -6.68 13.39
C GLU A 238 -11.51 -6.20 13.01
N LEU A 239 -11.29 -5.83 11.75
CA LEU A 239 -10.01 -5.31 11.27
C LEU A 239 -9.68 -3.96 11.92
N THR A 240 -10.67 -3.05 12.00
CA THR A 240 -10.55 -1.77 12.73
C THR A 240 -10.16 -2.02 14.18
N PHE A 241 -10.85 -2.94 14.87
CA PHE A 241 -10.57 -3.24 16.27
C PHE A 241 -9.21 -3.89 16.48
N MET A 242 -8.80 -4.83 15.62
CA MET A 242 -7.48 -5.45 15.68
C MET A 242 -6.38 -4.39 15.55
N LEU A 243 -6.49 -3.47 14.57
CA LEU A 243 -5.51 -2.39 14.39
C LEU A 243 -5.39 -1.50 15.64
N LEU A 244 -6.52 -1.16 16.28
CA LEU A 244 -6.52 -0.38 17.52
C LEU A 244 -5.95 -1.17 18.72
N ARG A 245 -6.27 -2.47 18.83
CA ARG A 245 -5.70 -3.34 19.88
C ARG A 245 -4.18 -3.43 19.75
N LEU A 246 -3.65 -3.59 18.54
CA LEU A 246 -2.21 -3.63 18.28
C LEU A 246 -1.54 -2.28 18.54
N ALA A 247 -2.18 -1.17 18.15
CA ALA A 247 -1.70 0.17 18.46
C ALA A 247 -1.60 0.41 19.98
N ASN A 248 -2.59 -0.07 20.75
CA ASN A 248 -2.56 0.04 22.21
C ASN A 248 -1.47 -0.84 22.86
N ARG A 249 -0.96 -1.87 22.18
CA ARG A 249 0.12 -2.75 22.68
C ARG A 249 1.51 -2.29 22.27
N SER A 250 1.64 -1.54 21.18
CA SER A 250 2.93 -1.16 20.61
C SER A 250 2.92 0.28 20.10
N LEU A 251 3.70 1.13 20.78
CA LEU A 251 3.89 2.53 20.41
C LEU A 251 4.44 2.66 18.97
N LYS A 252 5.38 1.78 18.57
CA LYS A 252 5.94 1.77 17.21
C LYS A 252 4.87 1.46 16.16
N PHE A 253 3.98 0.50 16.44
CA PHE A 253 2.87 0.19 15.55
C PHE A 253 1.88 1.35 15.48
N ALA A 254 1.54 1.95 16.62
CA ALA A 254 0.60 3.07 16.71
C ALA A 254 1.08 4.29 15.91
N HIS A 255 2.36 4.65 16.04
CA HIS A 255 2.99 5.72 15.28
C HIS A 255 3.01 5.44 13.78
N LYS A 256 3.42 4.23 13.37
CA LYS A 256 3.40 3.83 11.95
C LYS A 256 1.97 3.86 11.37
N LEU A 257 0.99 3.36 12.13
CA LEU A 257 -0.43 3.40 11.78
C LEU A 257 -0.92 4.84 11.61
N TYR A 258 -0.56 5.75 12.49
CA TYR A 258 -0.90 7.17 12.36
C TYR A 258 -0.39 7.75 11.02
N TRP A 259 0.87 7.52 10.69
CA TRP A 259 1.48 8.06 9.47
C TRP A 259 0.87 7.49 8.20
N HIS A 260 0.60 6.19 8.15
CA HIS A 260 -0.15 5.62 7.02
C HIS A 260 -1.59 6.12 6.97
N LEU A 261 -2.32 6.22 8.10
CA LEU A 261 -3.69 6.73 8.07
C LEU A 261 -3.75 8.18 7.56
N ARG A 262 -2.79 9.01 7.94
CA ARG A 262 -2.64 10.38 7.44
C ARG A 262 -2.41 10.40 5.93
N GLU A 263 -1.52 9.54 5.44
CA GLU A 263 -1.27 9.35 4.01
C GLU A 263 -2.55 8.94 3.27
N PHE A 264 -3.22 7.89 3.71
CA PHE A 264 -4.46 7.38 3.12
C PHE A 264 -5.60 8.41 3.13
N SER A 265 -5.66 9.23 4.18
CA SER A 265 -6.59 10.35 4.30
C SER A 265 -6.28 11.49 3.31
N SER A 266 -5.06 11.57 2.77
CA SER A 266 -4.67 12.62 1.82
C SER A 266 -4.91 12.26 0.35
N ARG A 267 -5.15 10.97 0.04
CA ARG A 267 -5.16 10.43 -1.33
C ARG A 267 -6.32 10.94 -2.19
N ASP A 268 -7.53 10.98 -1.64
CA ASP A 268 -8.72 11.43 -2.36
C ASP A 268 -9.78 11.99 -1.39
N LYS A 269 -10.49 13.05 -1.81
CA LYS A 269 -11.69 13.56 -1.12
C LYS A 269 -12.91 12.66 -1.36
N ASN A 270 -12.72 11.34 -1.27
CA ASN A 270 -13.76 10.33 -1.48
C ASN A 270 -14.26 9.74 -0.15
N PHE A 271 -15.32 8.94 -0.21
CA PHE A 271 -16.01 8.36 0.95
C PHE A 271 -15.15 7.54 1.92
N ILE A 272 -14.06 6.93 1.43
CA ILE A 272 -13.17 6.10 2.25
C ILE A 272 -12.42 6.97 3.28
N TYR A 273 -12.25 8.27 3.00
CA TYR A 273 -11.64 9.25 3.89
C TYR A 273 -12.25 9.23 5.30
N ILE A 274 -13.58 9.17 5.44
CA ILE A 274 -14.22 9.16 6.76
C ILE A 274 -13.77 7.96 7.59
N ARG A 275 -13.62 6.79 6.98
CA ARG A 275 -13.19 5.59 7.71
C ARG A 275 -11.78 5.76 8.26
N TYR A 276 -10.85 6.22 7.44
CA TYR A 276 -9.47 6.48 7.88
C TYR A 276 -9.40 7.60 8.91
N HIS A 277 -10.18 8.67 8.70
CA HIS A 277 -10.23 9.80 9.62
C HIS A 277 -10.79 9.39 11.00
N LEU A 278 -11.92 8.68 11.05
CA LEU A 278 -12.48 8.16 12.31
C LEU A 278 -11.50 7.23 13.03
N LEU A 279 -10.83 6.34 12.28
CA LEU A 279 -9.82 5.45 12.86
C LEU A 279 -8.61 6.24 13.38
N MET A 280 -8.18 7.28 12.67
CA MET A 280 -7.08 8.15 13.09
C MET A 280 -7.44 8.96 14.35
N GLU A 281 -8.66 9.49 14.44
CA GLU A 281 -9.12 10.19 15.65
C GLU A 281 -9.27 9.23 16.83
N ALA A 282 -9.81 8.03 16.62
CA ALA A 282 -9.85 6.99 17.65
C ALA A 282 -8.44 6.57 18.10
N LEU A 283 -7.48 6.50 17.17
CA LEU A 283 -6.09 6.21 17.47
C LEU A 283 -5.45 7.28 18.38
N LYS A 284 -5.68 8.57 18.09
CA LYS A 284 -5.19 9.68 18.91
C LYS A 284 -5.72 9.66 20.34
N MET A 285 -6.91 9.08 20.57
CA MET A 285 -7.44 8.93 21.93
C MET A 285 -6.62 7.96 22.79
N PHE A 286 -5.81 7.07 22.18
CA PHE A 286 -4.87 6.21 22.91
C PHE A 286 -3.52 6.87 23.19
N PHE A 287 -3.24 8.02 22.56
CA PHE A 287 -1.98 8.72 22.74
C PHE A 287 -2.03 9.53 24.03
N ASP A 288 -0.98 9.44 24.83
CA ASP A 288 -0.79 10.35 25.95
C ASP A 288 -0.52 11.78 25.43
N PHE A 289 -0.54 12.75 26.34
CA PHE A 289 -0.30 14.16 25.97
C PHE A 289 1.06 14.35 25.28
N LYS A 290 2.05 13.54 25.68
CA LYS A 290 3.43 13.62 25.21
C LYS A 290 3.54 13.16 23.75
N LEU A 291 2.99 12.01 23.42
CA LEU A 291 3.01 11.48 22.06
C LEU A 291 2.18 12.33 21.11
N ASN A 292 1.06 12.89 21.57
CA ASN A 292 0.30 13.84 20.77
C ASN A 292 1.13 15.09 20.43
N ASP A 293 1.84 15.68 21.41
CA ASP A 293 2.75 16.80 21.18
C ASP A 293 3.89 16.41 20.21
N GLU A 294 4.52 15.24 20.40
CA GLU A 294 5.55 14.72 19.48
C GLU A 294 5.02 14.63 18.03
N ILE A 295 3.82 14.06 17.82
CA ILE A 295 3.19 13.93 16.50
C ILE A 295 2.82 15.28 15.88
N GLU A 296 2.38 16.26 16.69
CA GLU A 296 2.13 17.62 16.23
C GLU A 296 3.42 18.29 15.74
N GLN A 297 4.53 18.10 16.46
CA GLN A 297 5.84 18.62 16.06
C GLN A 297 6.37 17.91 14.80
N GLU A 298 6.20 16.59 14.69
CA GLU A 298 6.52 15.86 13.45
C GLU A 298 5.68 16.38 12.28
N THR A 299 4.40 16.67 12.52
CA THR A 299 3.50 17.26 11.54
C THR A 299 3.97 18.64 11.11
N PHE A 300 4.39 19.48 12.04
CA PHE A 300 4.99 20.79 11.77
C PHE A 300 6.28 20.65 10.93
N LEU A 301 7.18 19.73 11.31
CA LEU A 301 8.39 19.39 10.57
C LEU A 301 8.07 19.04 9.11
N THR A 302 7.14 18.10 8.88
CA THR A 302 6.76 17.68 7.53
C THR A 302 6.20 18.81 6.69
N ARG A 303 5.38 19.71 7.27
CA ARG A 303 4.80 20.85 6.55
C ARG A 303 5.85 21.89 6.16
N GLY A 304 6.80 22.20 7.04
CA GLY A 304 7.85 23.17 6.69
C GLY A 304 8.79 22.64 5.62
N ILE A 305 9.22 21.37 5.72
CA ILE A 305 10.01 20.71 4.66
C ILE A 305 9.25 20.72 3.33
N ASP A 306 7.94 20.47 3.37
CA ASP A 306 7.08 20.49 2.19
C ASP A 306 7.00 21.86 1.51
N GLN A 307 6.88 22.93 2.31
CA GLN A 307 6.89 24.32 1.81
C GLN A 307 8.23 24.69 1.18
N ILE A 308 9.34 24.39 1.85
CA ILE A 308 10.70 24.63 1.33
C ILE A 308 10.90 23.87 0.02
N SER A 309 10.56 22.58 0.00
CA SER A 309 10.69 21.73 -1.18
C SER A 309 9.84 22.22 -2.35
N SER A 310 8.61 22.69 -2.09
CA SER A 310 7.73 23.25 -3.12
C SER A 310 8.31 24.54 -3.69
N LYS A 311 8.82 25.44 -2.84
CA LYS A 311 9.47 26.68 -3.25
C LYS A 311 10.70 26.44 -4.13
N ILE A 312 11.58 25.51 -3.72
CA ILE A 312 12.77 25.15 -4.51
C ILE A 312 12.37 24.54 -5.87
N LYS A 313 11.33 23.70 -5.90
CA LYS A 313 10.81 23.13 -7.14
C LYS A 313 10.22 24.18 -8.07
N GLU A 314 9.38 25.09 -7.53
CA GLU A 314 8.80 26.20 -8.29
C GLU A 314 9.87 27.12 -8.89
N LEU A 315 10.95 27.40 -8.15
CA LEU A 315 12.08 28.17 -8.68
C LEU A 315 12.71 27.48 -9.89
N LYS A 316 12.86 26.16 -9.86
CA LYS A 316 13.36 25.42 -11.03
C LYS A 316 12.34 25.39 -12.18
N ASP A 317 11.07 25.15 -11.91
CA ASP A 317 10.04 25.05 -12.95
C ASP A 317 9.86 26.40 -13.67
N ASN A 318 9.89 27.50 -12.92
CA ASN A 318 9.87 28.86 -13.47
C ASN A 318 11.10 29.13 -14.35
N THR A 319 12.29 28.60 -14.02
CA THR A 319 13.45 28.73 -14.93
C THR A 319 13.34 27.92 -16.23
N GLN A 320 12.47 26.90 -16.29
CA GLN A 320 12.23 26.09 -17.48
C GLN A 320 11.18 26.73 -18.41
N SER A 321 10.17 27.41 -17.88
CA SER A 321 9.10 28.05 -18.67
C SER A 321 9.56 29.28 -19.48
N PHE A 322 10.72 29.87 -19.16
CA PHE A 322 11.31 30.98 -19.92
C PHE A 322 12.11 30.55 -21.18
N ASN A 323 12.20 29.26 -21.52
CA ASN A 323 13.10 28.75 -22.57
C ASN A 323 12.40 28.05 -23.74
N SER A 324 11.63 28.80 -24.54
CA SER A 324 11.32 28.36 -25.92
C SER A 324 12.20 29.01 -27.00
N ASP A 325 12.98 30.07 -26.74
CA ASP A 325 13.66 30.82 -27.84
C ASP A 325 15.09 31.35 -27.60
N ARG A 326 15.86 30.95 -26.57
CA ARG A 326 17.25 31.43 -26.37
C ARG A 326 18.27 30.37 -25.86
N PRO A 327 19.59 30.59 -26.05
CA PRO A 327 20.62 29.53 -26.00
C PRO A 327 20.88 28.95 -24.59
N LYS A 328 21.28 27.66 -24.54
CA LYS A 328 21.64 26.84 -23.36
C LYS A 328 22.56 27.50 -22.30
N HIS A 329 23.25 28.60 -22.63
CA HIS A 329 24.15 29.31 -21.71
C HIS A 329 23.43 30.06 -20.58
N ILE A 330 22.18 30.52 -20.78
CA ILE A 330 21.42 31.23 -19.73
C ILE A 330 20.80 30.24 -18.72
N TYR A 331 20.44 29.04 -19.19
CA TYR A 331 19.97 27.93 -18.34
C TYR A 331 21.02 27.51 -17.29
N CYS A 332 22.29 27.45 -17.69
CA CYS A 332 23.40 27.20 -16.76
C CYS A 332 23.57 28.33 -15.73
N ARG A 333 23.25 29.57 -16.11
CA ARG A 333 23.37 30.76 -15.26
C ARG A 333 22.30 30.85 -14.17
N ALA A 334 21.09 30.33 -14.42
CA ALA A 334 20.01 30.32 -13.41
C ALA A 334 20.18 29.20 -12.35
N LEU A 335 20.68 28.03 -12.77
CA LEU A 335 21.12 26.98 -11.84
C LEU A 335 22.36 27.41 -11.05
N GLN A 336 23.27 28.17 -11.69
CA GLN A 336 24.34 28.87 -10.98
C GLN A 336 23.78 29.88 -9.98
N ASN A 337 22.78 30.70 -10.30
CA ASN A 337 22.16 31.61 -9.35
C ASN A 337 21.47 30.92 -8.15
N LEU A 338 20.85 29.73 -8.35
CA LEU A 338 20.32 28.91 -7.24
C LEU A 338 21.42 28.28 -6.38
N ALA A 339 22.54 27.89 -7.00
CA ALA A 339 23.73 27.40 -6.30
C ALA A 339 24.54 28.52 -5.62
N GLU A 340 24.51 29.74 -6.15
CA GLU A 340 25.21 30.93 -5.65
C GLU A 340 24.42 31.65 -4.54
N SER A 341 23.10 31.49 -4.50
CA SER A 341 22.23 32.16 -3.53
C SER A 341 22.07 31.44 -2.18
N ASN A 342 22.65 30.24 -1.98
CA ASN A 342 22.43 29.43 -0.77
C ASN A 342 20.95 29.33 -0.36
N CYS A 343 20.01 29.44 -1.31
CA CYS A 343 18.59 29.61 -1.02
C CYS A 343 18.03 28.48 -0.17
N LEU A 344 18.42 27.22 -0.45
CA LEU A 344 18.02 26.09 0.38
C LEU A 344 18.53 26.23 1.82
N GLN A 345 19.80 26.62 1.99
CA GLN A 345 20.41 26.78 3.30
C GLN A 345 19.77 27.92 4.09
N ASP A 346 19.46 29.04 3.44
CA ASP A 346 18.78 30.18 4.08
C ASP A 346 17.36 29.82 4.53
N GLU A 347 16.57 29.17 3.68
CA GLU A 347 15.22 28.72 4.03
C GLU A 347 15.26 27.68 5.17
N LEU A 348 16.22 26.75 5.15
CA LEU A 348 16.41 25.79 6.23
C LEU A 348 16.87 26.46 7.53
N ASP A 349 17.68 27.52 7.48
CA ASP A 349 18.11 28.27 8.66
C ASP A 349 16.94 29.02 9.31
N VAL A 350 16.10 29.68 8.51
CA VAL A 350 14.87 30.31 8.98
C VAL A 350 13.95 29.26 9.61
N PHE A 351 13.69 28.17 8.90
CA PHE A 351 12.82 27.11 9.39
C PHE A 351 13.37 26.41 10.64
N GLN A 352 14.68 26.24 10.75
CA GLN A 352 15.29 25.69 11.96
C GLN A 352 15.08 26.60 13.17
N LYS A 353 15.14 27.93 13.01
CA LYS A 353 14.82 28.87 14.10
C LYS A 353 13.35 28.74 14.52
N GLU A 354 12.44 28.55 13.57
CA GLU A 354 11.02 28.28 13.85
C GLU A 354 10.81 26.94 14.57
N LEU A 355 11.53 25.89 14.18
CA LEU A 355 11.50 24.58 14.86
C LEU A 355 12.03 24.69 16.31
N ILE A 356 13.07 25.50 16.54
CA ILE A 356 13.61 25.71 17.89
C ILE A 356 12.64 26.55 18.73
N SER A 357 11.96 27.53 18.15
CA SER A 357 10.98 28.35 18.87
C SER A 357 9.71 27.55 19.20
N SER A 358 9.22 26.71 18.27
CA SER A 358 8.08 25.82 18.53
C SER A 358 8.38 24.85 19.68
N ARG A 359 9.62 24.34 19.73
CA ARG A 359 10.09 23.47 20.83
C ARG A 359 10.10 24.14 22.19
N LYS A 360 10.37 25.44 22.30
CA LYS A 360 10.32 26.13 23.61
C LYS A 360 8.91 26.13 24.20
N ASN A 361 7.89 26.03 23.35
CA ASN A 361 6.50 25.92 23.75
C ASN A 361 6.03 24.46 23.92
N SER A 362 6.89 23.50 23.55
CA SER A 362 6.64 22.06 23.66
C SER A 362 7.51 21.46 24.76
N LEU A 363 7.09 20.33 25.32
CA LEU A 363 7.78 19.69 26.43
C LEU A 363 8.87 18.70 25.96
N GLN A 364 9.05 18.50 24.65
CA GLN A 364 9.84 17.39 24.08
C GLN A 364 10.58 17.72 22.78
N ASN A 365 11.59 16.89 22.46
CA ASN A 365 12.10 16.75 21.10
C ASN A 365 11.11 15.93 20.25
N TYR A 366 11.10 16.17 18.94
CA TYR A 366 10.30 15.39 18.00
C TYR A 366 11.10 14.25 17.36
N ARG A 367 10.40 13.25 16.82
CA ARG A 367 11.01 12.08 16.17
C ARG A 367 10.95 12.19 14.65
N LEU A 368 11.52 11.22 13.94
CA LEU A 368 11.33 11.15 12.49
C LEU A 368 9.99 10.43 12.17
N PRO A 369 9.17 10.96 11.25
CA PRO A 369 7.87 10.38 10.87
C PRO A 369 7.89 8.89 10.51
N PHE A 370 8.96 8.41 9.90
CA PHE A 370 9.14 7.01 9.49
C PHE A 370 10.05 6.22 10.43
N ASN A 371 10.58 6.85 11.49
CA ASN A 371 11.44 6.20 12.47
C ASN A 371 11.22 6.81 13.87
N ILE A 372 10.28 6.21 14.60
CA ILE A 372 9.97 6.62 15.98
C ILE A 372 11.21 6.52 16.90
N SER A 373 12.16 5.64 16.65
CA SER A 373 13.34 5.49 17.53
C SER A 373 14.34 6.65 17.37
N TYR A 374 14.21 7.47 16.32
CA TYR A 374 15.14 8.55 16.04
C TYR A 374 14.60 9.91 16.52
N CYS A 375 15.18 10.45 17.60
CA CYS A 375 14.88 11.79 18.08
C CYS A 375 15.75 12.83 17.37
N VAL A 376 15.13 13.86 16.80
CA VAL A 376 15.83 14.88 16.03
C VAL A 376 16.30 16.01 16.95
N LYS A 377 17.59 16.33 16.93
CA LYS A 377 18.14 17.51 17.58
C LYS A 377 18.05 18.75 16.69
N GLU A 378 18.49 18.66 15.45
CA GLU A 378 18.53 19.78 14.51
C GLU A 378 18.73 19.23 13.08
N ILE A 379 18.55 20.11 12.09
CA ILE A 379 18.88 19.85 10.70
C ILE A 379 20.35 20.26 10.49
N ASP A 380 21.16 19.37 9.93
CA ASP A 380 22.52 19.70 9.51
C ASP A 380 22.48 20.41 8.16
N ILE A 381 22.17 21.71 8.21
CA ILE A 381 21.95 22.58 7.04
C ILE A 381 23.12 22.51 6.04
N LYS A 382 24.36 22.42 6.54
CA LYS A 382 25.58 22.35 5.71
C LYS A 382 25.64 21.08 4.85
N SER A 383 25.10 19.98 5.36
CA SER A 383 25.08 18.69 4.69
C SER A 383 23.84 18.49 3.82
N CYS A 384 22.88 19.42 3.87
CA CYS A 384 21.67 19.42 3.05
C CYS A 384 21.95 20.00 1.65
N SER A 385 21.32 19.42 0.63
CA SER A 385 21.47 19.83 -0.76
C SER A 385 20.24 19.43 -1.57
N TYR A 386 20.03 20.02 -2.74
CA TYR A 386 19.07 19.46 -3.70
C TYR A 386 19.78 18.51 -4.66
N ILE A 387 19.07 17.48 -5.13
CA ILE A 387 19.56 16.55 -6.14
C ILE A 387 19.15 17.09 -7.51
N ASN A 388 20.12 17.19 -8.43
CA ASN A 388 19.88 17.70 -9.78
C ASN A 388 19.19 16.63 -10.66
N SER A 389 17.91 16.38 -10.40
CA SER A 389 17.03 15.51 -11.19
C SER A 389 15.75 16.26 -11.57
N PHE A 390 14.86 15.65 -12.36
CA PHE A 390 13.62 16.28 -12.83
C PHE A 390 12.79 16.87 -11.68
N THR A 391 12.54 16.10 -10.62
CA THR A 391 11.69 16.50 -9.48
C THR A 391 12.36 17.31 -8.38
N VAL A 392 13.68 17.55 -8.48
CA VAL A 392 14.48 18.32 -7.50
C VAL A 392 14.29 17.86 -6.05
N PRO A 393 14.47 16.57 -5.75
CA PRO A 393 14.33 16.12 -4.38
C PRO A 393 15.42 16.76 -3.50
N ILE A 394 15.08 17.05 -2.25
CA ILE A 394 16.00 17.64 -1.28
C ILE A 394 16.59 16.53 -0.42
N LYS A 395 17.92 16.46 -0.40
CA LYS A 395 18.68 15.71 0.60
C LYS A 395 18.65 16.46 1.92
N LEU A 396 18.09 15.84 2.94
CA LEU A 396 18.04 16.34 4.32
C LEU A 396 18.91 15.48 5.22
N VAL A 397 19.56 16.12 6.19
CA VAL A 397 20.40 15.43 7.18
C VAL A 397 19.96 15.88 8.56
N PHE A 398 19.56 14.94 9.40
CA PHE A 398 19.09 15.21 10.75
C PHE A 398 20.12 14.73 11.77
N LYS A 399 20.50 15.57 12.72
CA LYS A 399 21.36 15.16 13.83
C LYS A 399 20.51 14.52 14.93
N ASN A 400 21.03 13.45 15.53
CA ASN A 400 20.35 12.78 16.62
C ASN A 400 20.44 13.61 17.91
N SER A 401 19.42 13.55 18.75
CA SER A 401 19.47 14.07 20.12
C SER A 401 20.51 13.34 20.98
N ASP A 402 20.71 12.05 20.74
CA ASP A 402 21.81 11.28 21.30
C ASP A 402 23.11 11.64 20.59
N VAL A 403 24.07 12.18 21.35
CA VAL A 403 25.37 12.65 20.84
C VAL A 403 26.23 11.48 20.32
N SER A 404 25.98 10.26 20.79
CA SER A 404 26.71 9.07 20.34
C SER A 404 26.17 8.46 19.05
N ALA A 405 24.97 8.86 18.63
CA ALA A 405 24.32 8.32 17.45
C ALA A 405 24.66 9.10 16.18
N SER A 406 24.76 8.39 15.06
CA SER A 406 25.04 9.00 13.75
C SER A 406 23.85 9.83 13.24
N SER A 407 24.15 10.84 12.42
CA SER A 407 23.15 11.59 11.66
C SER A 407 22.34 10.66 10.74
N PHE A 408 21.08 11.02 10.51
CA PHE A 408 20.18 10.31 9.61
C PHE A 408 20.03 11.07 8.30
N TYR A 409 20.23 10.38 7.19
CA TYR A 409 20.20 10.96 5.85
C TYR A 409 18.89 10.56 5.16
N THR A 410 18.18 11.55 4.63
CA THR A 410 16.96 11.31 3.85
C THR A 410 16.93 12.11 2.58
N ILE A 411 16.04 11.68 1.70
CA ILE A 411 15.60 12.41 0.54
C ILE A 411 14.12 12.74 0.75
N TYR A 412 13.76 14.01 0.63
CA TYR A 412 12.37 14.44 0.55
C TYR A 412 12.02 14.73 -0.92
N LYS A 413 11.04 14.01 -1.47
CA LYS A 413 10.65 14.06 -2.88
C LYS A 413 9.25 14.68 -3.00
N ILE A 414 9.09 15.64 -3.91
CA ILE A 414 7.78 16.20 -4.30
C ILE A 414 7.53 15.95 -5.78
N GLY A 415 6.34 15.43 -6.08
CA GLY A 415 5.86 15.20 -7.44
C GLY A 415 5.71 13.74 -7.78
N ASP A 416 6.21 12.81 -6.97
CA ASP A 416 6.13 11.38 -7.24
C ASP A 416 5.27 10.66 -6.22
N ASP A 417 4.58 9.62 -6.70
CA ASP A 417 3.76 8.79 -5.87
C ASP A 417 4.58 7.68 -5.19
N LEU A 418 5.16 8.01 -4.05
CA LEU A 418 6.02 7.11 -3.27
C LEU A 418 5.35 5.81 -2.80
N ARG A 419 4.03 5.65 -2.94
CA ARG A 419 3.34 4.38 -2.65
C ARG A 419 3.84 3.25 -3.54
N GLN A 420 4.20 3.59 -4.77
CA GLN A 420 4.75 2.65 -5.73
C GLN A 420 6.11 2.14 -5.25
N ASP A 421 7.00 3.06 -4.86
CA ASP A 421 8.28 2.73 -4.24
C ASP A 421 8.11 1.88 -2.98
N MET A 422 7.22 2.29 -2.07
CA MET A 422 6.91 1.54 -0.84
C MET A 422 6.48 0.11 -1.15
N PHE A 423 5.58 -0.09 -2.11
CA PHE A 423 5.11 -1.42 -2.50
C PHE A 423 6.23 -2.27 -3.10
N VAL A 424 7.02 -1.71 -4.03
CA VAL A 424 8.12 -2.45 -4.67
C VAL A 424 9.19 -2.84 -3.65
N ILE A 425 9.58 -1.93 -2.75
CA ILE A 425 10.55 -2.22 -1.69
C ILE A 425 10.02 -3.31 -0.75
N GLN A 426 8.74 -3.24 -0.38
CA GLN A 426 8.12 -4.26 0.44
C GLN A 426 8.14 -5.64 -0.26
N MET A 427 7.84 -5.70 -1.56
CA MET A 427 7.94 -6.95 -2.33
C MET A 427 9.36 -7.49 -2.41
N ILE A 428 10.37 -6.63 -2.61
CA ILE A 428 11.78 -7.00 -2.54
C ILE A 428 12.12 -7.57 -1.15
N ASN A 429 11.59 -6.98 -0.08
CA ASN A 429 11.79 -7.49 1.27
C ASN A 429 11.11 -8.86 1.49
N VAL A 430 9.91 -9.09 0.92
CA VAL A 430 9.28 -10.42 0.93
C VAL A 430 10.17 -11.45 0.22
N MET A 431 10.70 -11.12 -0.97
CA MET A 431 11.62 -12.01 -1.68
C MET A 431 12.88 -12.31 -0.86
N ASN A 432 13.46 -11.28 -0.22
CA ASN A 432 14.62 -11.42 0.64
C ASN A 432 14.33 -12.34 1.85
N GLN A 433 13.17 -12.19 2.50
CA GLN A 433 12.77 -13.07 3.60
C GLN A 433 12.61 -14.52 3.16
N LEU A 434 12.04 -14.76 1.97
CA LEU A 434 11.92 -16.11 1.41
C LEU A 434 13.29 -16.73 1.11
N TRP A 435 14.20 -15.99 0.48
CA TRP A 435 15.55 -16.49 0.23
C TRP A 435 16.33 -16.77 1.52
N LEU A 436 16.22 -15.90 2.52
CA LEU A 436 16.85 -16.12 3.82
C LEU A 436 16.26 -17.33 4.56
N ALA A 437 14.97 -17.61 4.40
CA ALA A 437 14.35 -18.81 4.97
C ALA A 437 14.89 -20.11 4.35
N ASP A 438 15.36 -20.05 3.10
CA ASP A 438 16.03 -21.15 2.38
C ASP A 438 17.58 -21.06 2.48
N ASP A 439 18.11 -20.39 3.51
CA ASP A 439 19.55 -20.18 3.76
C ASP A 439 20.33 -19.50 2.61
N LEU A 440 19.62 -18.74 1.76
CA LEU A 440 20.19 -18.02 0.62
C LEU A 440 20.25 -16.51 0.90
N ASP A 441 21.36 -16.06 1.49
CA ASP A 441 21.61 -14.62 1.67
C ASP A 441 22.13 -13.98 0.37
N LEU A 442 21.25 -13.27 -0.33
CA LEU A 442 21.59 -12.51 -1.54
C LEU A 442 22.11 -11.09 -1.24
N ASN A 443 22.33 -10.72 0.03
CA ASN A 443 22.85 -9.40 0.43
C ASN A 443 21.99 -8.23 -0.10
N MET A 444 20.65 -8.39 -0.07
CA MET A 444 19.71 -7.38 -0.54
C MET A 444 19.74 -6.15 0.38
N ILE A 445 19.64 -4.95 -0.21
CA ILE A 445 19.46 -3.70 0.55
C ILE A 445 18.03 -3.23 0.39
N THR A 446 17.28 -3.14 1.47
CA THR A 446 16.00 -2.42 1.51
C THR A 446 16.18 -1.12 2.27
N PHE A 447 15.30 -0.14 2.02
CA PHE A 447 15.36 1.17 2.68
C PHE A 447 13.95 1.66 2.97
N GLU A 448 13.79 2.46 4.00
CA GLU A 448 12.49 2.97 4.40
C GLU A 448 11.98 4.05 3.44
N CYS A 449 10.68 3.99 3.16
CA CYS A 449 9.99 5.00 2.38
C CYS A 449 8.65 5.30 3.05
N LEU A 450 8.34 6.59 3.21
CA LEU A 450 7.08 7.03 3.79
C LEU A 450 6.50 8.18 2.98
N GLN A 451 5.36 7.93 2.36
CA GLN A 451 4.54 8.99 1.80
C GLN A 451 3.88 9.78 2.96
N THR A 452 4.10 11.09 3.01
CA THR A 452 3.55 11.97 4.06
C THR A 452 2.35 12.79 3.58
N GLY A 453 2.08 12.77 2.28
CA GLY A 453 0.94 13.40 1.64
C GLY A 453 0.85 13.07 0.16
N ASN A 454 -0.10 13.67 -0.55
CA ASN A 454 -0.30 13.42 -1.97
C ASN A 454 0.97 13.74 -2.78
N ARG A 455 1.52 12.71 -3.43
CA ARG A 455 2.73 12.74 -4.27
C ARG A 455 3.94 13.40 -3.60
N ARG A 456 4.15 13.13 -2.30
CA ARG A 456 5.29 13.65 -1.54
C ARG A 456 5.66 12.79 -0.33
N GLY A 457 6.93 12.78 0.05
CA GLY A 457 7.35 12.13 1.29
C GLY A 457 8.84 11.89 1.39
N PHE A 458 9.21 11.06 2.36
CA PHE A 458 10.58 10.73 2.71
C PHE A 458 11.01 9.40 2.11
N ILE A 459 12.27 9.35 1.73
CA ILE A 459 13.00 8.15 1.35
C ILE A 459 14.29 8.14 2.19
N GLU A 460 14.59 7.02 2.84
CA GLU A 460 15.87 6.83 3.49
C GLU A 460 17.00 6.89 2.46
N MET A 461 18.05 7.67 2.74
CA MET A 461 19.20 7.76 1.87
C MET A 461 20.29 6.77 2.33
N ILE A 462 20.55 5.76 1.51
CA ILE A 462 21.66 4.84 1.74
C ILE A 462 22.98 5.58 1.49
N THR A 463 23.78 5.73 2.55
CA THR A 463 25.07 6.40 2.52
C THR A 463 26.20 5.48 2.03
N ASN A 464 27.36 6.07 1.70
CA ASN A 464 28.53 5.34 1.20
C ASN A 464 28.22 4.53 -0.06
N ALA A 465 27.46 5.14 -0.98
CA ALA A 465 27.00 4.55 -2.21
C ALA A 465 27.01 5.59 -3.33
N GLU A 466 27.28 5.14 -4.54
CA GLU A 466 27.28 5.96 -5.75
C GLU A 466 26.45 5.29 -6.84
N THR A 467 25.86 6.10 -7.72
CA THR A 467 25.16 5.59 -8.90
C THR A 467 26.16 4.99 -9.89
N LEU A 468 25.74 4.00 -10.69
CA LEU A 468 26.61 3.44 -11.74
C LEU A 468 27.11 4.52 -12.71
N LYS A 469 26.32 5.56 -12.97
CA LYS A 469 26.74 6.70 -13.80
C LYS A 469 27.85 7.52 -13.17
N GLU A 470 27.81 7.77 -11.86
CA GLU A 470 28.88 8.47 -11.15
C GLU A 470 30.17 7.65 -11.17
N ILE A 471 30.06 6.34 -10.93
CA ILE A 471 31.19 5.40 -11.01
C ILE A 471 31.84 5.42 -12.40
N GLN A 472 31.02 5.43 -13.46
CA GLN A 472 31.49 5.50 -14.85
C GLN A 472 32.14 6.85 -15.19
N LYS A 473 31.64 7.96 -14.64
CA LYS A 473 32.23 9.29 -14.83
C LYS A 473 33.58 9.44 -14.11
N GLY A 474 33.70 8.84 -12.92
CA GLY A 474 34.92 8.89 -12.11
C GLY A 474 36.07 8.02 -12.65
N ALA A 475 35.77 7.07 -13.53
CA ALA A 475 36.77 6.26 -14.22
C ALA A 475 37.56 7.13 -15.23
N VAL A 476 38.70 7.65 -14.78
CA VAL A 476 39.63 8.51 -15.54
C VAL A 476 39.94 7.87 -16.91
N MET A 477 39.57 8.59 -17.98
CA MET A 477 39.86 8.25 -19.39
C MET A 477 39.46 6.83 -19.83
N ASN A 478 38.16 6.54 -19.91
CA ASN A 478 37.49 5.75 -20.98
C ASN A 478 36.15 5.21 -20.46
N ALA A 479 35.06 5.93 -20.73
CA ALA A 479 33.70 5.72 -20.21
C ALA A 479 33.02 4.36 -20.55
N PHE A 480 33.73 3.43 -21.20
CA PHE A 480 33.22 2.10 -21.58
C PHE A 480 34.18 0.94 -21.24
N LYS A 481 35.17 1.14 -20.35
CA LYS A 481 35.99 0.01 -19.87
C LYS A 481 35.10 -0.99 -19.14
N LYS A 482 35.11 -2.25 -19.60
CA LYS A 482 34.40 -3.41 -18.99
C LYS A 482 34.69 -3.61 -17.50
N ASN A 483 35.73 -2.97 -16.94
CA ASN A 483 36.23 -3.18 -15.58
C ASN A 483 36.01 -1.99 -14.62
N CYS A 484 35.25 -0.95 -15.00
CA CYS A 484 35.12 0.27 -14.18
C CYS A 484 34.59 0.01 -12.75
N ILE A 485 33.57 -0.84 -12.61
CA ILE A 485 33.01 -1.21 -11.30
C ILE A 485 34.06 -1.95 -10.46
N ASN A 486 34.81 -2.87 -11.09
CA ASN A 486 35.84 -3.64 -10.41
C ASN A 486 36.99 -2.75 -9.91
N GLU A 487 37.44 -1.79 -10.73
CA GLU A 487 38.44 -0.79 -10.35
C GLU A 487 37.94 0.13 -9.21
N TRP A 488 36.69 0.57 -9.28
CA TRP A 488 36.06 1.39 -8.23
C TRP A 488 35.89 0.62 -6.91
N LEU A 489 35.50 -0.65 -6.96
CA LEU A 489 35.46 -1.50 -5.77
C LEU A 489 36.86 -1.68 -5.19
N ARG A 490 37.88 -1.80 -6.04
CA ARG A 490 39.27 -1.94 -5.63
C ARG A 490 39.81 -0.66 -4.95
N SER A 491 39.42 0.52 -5.43
CA SER A 491 39.86 1.79 -4.83
C SER A 491 39.27 2.00 -3.43
N HIS A 492 38.04 1.54 -3.19
CA HIS A 492 37.38 1.64 -1.88
C HIS A 492 37.74 0.48 -0.93
N ASN A 493 38.26 -0.62 -1.47
CA ASN A 493 38.64 -1.82 -0.70
C ASN A 493 40.08 -2.23 -1.08
N PRO A 494 41.11 -1.51 -0.60
CA PRO A 494 42.50 -1.78 -0.98
C PRO A 494 43.00 -3.14 -0.47
N GLU A 495 42.50 -3.59 0.68
CA GLU A 495 42.83 -4.90 1.24
C GLU A 495 42.15 -6.03 0.44
N MET A 496 42.93 -7.03 0.04
CA MET A 496 42.45 -8.16 -0.76
C MET A 496 41.25 -8.88 -0.17
N ASN A 497 41.17 -9.02 1.16
CA ASN A 497 40.06 -9.69 1.82
C ASN A 497 38.77 -8.86 1.73
N ASN A 498 38.85 -7.54 1.96
CA ASN A 498 37.70 -6.64 1.84
C ASN A 498 37.25 -6.52 0.39
N PHE A 499 38.19 -6.48 -0.55
CA PHE A 499 37.88 -6.49 -1.97
C PHE A 499 37.13 -7.76 -2.39
N LYS A 500 37.62 -8.95 -1.99
CA LYS A 500 36.92 -10.22 -2.26
C LYS A 500 35.50 -10.24 -1.67
N LYS A 501 35.34 -9.74 -0.43
CA LYS A 501 34.01 -9.59 0.19
C LYS A 501 33.13 -8.65 -0.62
N ALA A 502 33.64 -7.50 -1.05
CA ALA A 502 32.88 -6.55 -1.85
C ALA A 502 32.45 -7.13 -3.20
N VAL A 503 33.33 -7.86 -3.89
CA VAL A 503 32.98 -8.56 -5.14
C VAL A 503 31.91 -9.64 -4.90
N ASN A 504 32.00 -10.39 -3.80
CA ASN A 504 30.97 -11.36 -3.43
C ASN A 504 29.63 -10.69 -3.11
N ASN A 505 29.64 -9.58 -2.37
CA ASN A 505 28.44 -8.80 -2.08
C ASN A 505 27.79 -8.27 -3.36
N PHE A 506 28.61 -7.76 -4.29
CA PHE A 506 28.15 -7.31 -5.60
C PHE A 506 27.51 -8.44 -6.39
N THR A 507 28.16 -9.61 -6.44
CA THR A 507 27.66 -10.77 -7.18
C THR A 507 26.31 -11.24 -6.63
N ARG A 508 26.19 -11.37 -5.31
CA ARG A 508 24.96 -11.83 -4.64
C ARG A 508 23.82 -10.85 -4.80
N SER A 509 24.06 -9.58 -4.51
CA SER A 509 23.03 -8.52 -4.59
C SER A 509 22.62 -8.27 -6.04
N CYS A 510 23.56 -8.34 -6.98
CA CYS A 510 23.24 -8.27 -8.41
C CYS A 510 22.35 -9.42 -8.86
N ALA A 511 22.60 -10.65 -8.41
CA ALA A 511 21.73 -11.79 -8.70
C ALA A 511 20.32 -11.58 -8.13
N GLY A 512 20.21 -11.19 -6.85
CA GLY A 512 18.92 -10.94 -6.20
C GLY A 512 18.11 -9.82 -6.86
N TYR A 513 18.73 -8.67 -7.15
CA TYR A 513 18.07 -7.57 -7.86
C TYR A 513 17.71 -7.90 -9.31
N SER A 514 18.51 -8.71 -10.01
CA SER A 514 18.19 -9.15 -11.37
C SER A 514 16.91 -10.00 -11.40
N ILE A 515 16.76 -10.92 -10.44
CA ILE A 515 15.54 -11.73 -10.29
C ILE A 515 14.36 -10.87 -9.87
N ALA A 516 14.52 -10.03 -8.83
CA ALA A 516 13.44 -9.21 -8.30
C ALA A 516 12.89 -8.23 -9.34
N THR A 517 13.77 -7.54 -10.08
CA THR A 517 13.36 -6.57 -11.10
C THR A 517 12.69 -7.23 -12.30
N TYR A 518 13.15 -8.41 -12.70
CA TYR A 518 12.51 -9.21 -13.74
C TYR A 518 11.09 -9.64 -13.33
N LEU A 519 10.93 -10.24 -12.14
CA LEU A 519 9.64 -10.74 -11.66
C LEU A 519 8.61 -9.61 -11.46
N LEU A 520 9.05 -8.47 -10.94
CA LEU A 520 8.17 -7.31 -10.71
C LEU A 520 7.96 -6.46 -11.97
N GLY A 521 8.64 -6.77 -13.09
CA GLY A 521 8.56 -6.00 -14.32
C GLY A 521 8.93 -4.52 -14.12
N ILE A 522 10.00 -4.26 -13.35
CA ILE A 522 10.43 -2.90 -13.01
C ILE A 522 11.09 -2.28 -14.24
N GLY A 523 10.47 -1.21 -14.76
CA GLY A 523 10.95 -0.50 -15.95
C GLY A 523 12.00 0.57 -15.65
N ASP A 524 12.51 1.22 -16.70
CA ASP A 524 13.37 2.42 -16.60
C ASP A 524 14.65 2.21 -15.75
N ARG A 525 15.32 1.06 -15.96
CA ARG A 525 16.57 0.69 -15.27
C ARG A 525 17.78 1.21 -16.03
N HIS A 526 18.08 2.49 -15.87
CA HIS A 526 19.31 3.12 -16.39
C HIS A 526 20.37 3.32 -15.30
N ASN A 527 21.61 3.67 -15.67
CA ASN A 527 22.75 3.75 -14.74
C ASN A 527 22.61 4.80 -13.61
N ASP A 528 21.68 5.77 -13.70
CA ASP A 528 21.34 6.64 -12.56
C ASP A 528 20.44 5.95 -11.50
N ASN A 529 19.71 4.88 -11.83
CA ASN A 529 18.74 4.21 -10.95
C ASN A 529 19.31 2.94 -10.29
N ILE A 530 20.59 2.67 -10.50
CA ILE A 530 21.31 1.55 -9.91
C ILE A 530 22.48 2.13 -9.14
N MET A 531 22.57 1.76 -7.86
CA MET A 531 23.61 2.22 -6.95
C MET A 531 24.44 1.04 -6.45
N VAL A 532 25.69 1.34 -6.07
CA VAL A 532 26.60 0.37 -5.45
C VAL A 532 27.20 1.00 -4.20
N LYS A 533 27.14 0.30 -3.06
CA LYS A 533 27.84 0.72 -1.84
C LYS A 533 29.34 0.47 -1.96
N TYR A 534 30.15 1.20 -1.20
CA TYR A 534 31.59 0.93 -1.09
C TYR A 534 31.91 -0.50 -0.62
N THR A 535 30.99 -1.13 0.12
CA THR A 535 31.07 -2.53 0.55
C THR A 535 30.65 -3.54 -0.52
N GLY A 536 30.37 -3.10 -1.76
CA GLY A 536 30.03 -3.94 -2.91
C GLY A 536 28.55 -4.26 -3.09
N HIS A 537 27.68 -3.93 -2.14
CA HIS A 537 26.25 -4.21 -2.26
C HIS A 537 25.61 -3.35 -3.35
N MET A 538 25.05 -3.96 -4.38
CA MET A 538 24.31 -3.32 -5.45
C MET A 538 22.83 -3.26 -5.09
N PHE A 539 22.18 -2.14 -5.39
CA PHE A 539 20.75 -1.98 -5.18
C PHE A 539 20.13 -1.02 -6.17
N HIS A 540 18.83 -1.18 -6.40
CA HIS A 540 18.05 -0.33 -7.30
C HIS A 540 17.29 0.73 -6.49
N ILE A 541 17.06 1.88 -7.12
CA ILE A 541 16.27 2.98 -6.57
C ILE A 541 15.25 3.47 -7.61
N ASP A 542 14.38 4.39 -7.21
CA ASP A 542 13.36 5.06 -8.04
C ASP A 542 12.48 4.05 -8.81
N PHE A 543 11.48 3.49 -8.12
CA PHE A 543 10.64 2.40 -8.61
C PHE A 543 9.28 2.87 -9.15
N GLY A 544 9.14 4.16 -9.50
CA GLY A 544 7.88 4.75 -9.97
C GLY A 544 7.30 4.20 -11.28
N LYS A 545 7.82 3.08 -11.81
CA LYS A 545 7.32 2.32 -12.97
C LYS A 545 7.55 0.82 -12.74
N TYR A 546 6.49 0.05 -12.56
CA TYR A 546 6.52 -1.40 -12.30
C TYR A 546 5.32 -2.10 -12.95
N LEU A 547 5.32 -3.44 -13.01
CA LEU A 547 4.29 -4.26 -13.67
C LEU A 547 4.04 -3.93 -15.15
N GLY A 548 5.08 -3.52 -15.88
CA GLY A 548 4.98 -3.29 -17.33
C GLY A 548 4.38 -1.94 -17.74
N ASP A 549 4.31 -0.97 -16.82
CA ASP A 549 4.11 0.46 -17.13
C ASP A 549 5.31 1.00 -17.94
N ALA A 550 5.37 0.61 -19.21
CA ALA A 550 6.36 1.07 -20.17
C ALA A 550 6.10 2.52 -20.55
N GLN A 551 7.17 3.33 -20.62
CA GLN A 551 7.09 4.65 -21.23
C GLN A 551 6.75 4.50 -22.72
N THR A 552 5.75 5.25 -23.17
CA THR A 552 5.57 5.52 -24.59
C THR A 552 6.48 6.68 -24.97
N PHE A 553 7.58 6.41 -25.67
CA PHE A 553 8.34 7.46 -26.32
C PHE A 553 7.86 7.57 -27.77
N ALA A 554 7.34 8.74 -28.16
CA ALA A 554 6.82 9.02 -29.50
C ALA A 554 5.76 8.01 -30.01
N GLY A 555 4.89 7.51 -29.13
CA GLY A 555 3.82 6.56 -29.49
C GLY A 555 4.25 5.10 -29.59
N PHE A 556 5.52 4.78 -29.36
CA PHE A 556 6.00 3.40 -29.29
C PHE A 556 6.19 2.98 -27.83
N LYS A 557 5.55 1.86 -27.43
CA LYS A 557 5.82 1.21 -26.14
C LYS A 557 7.23 0.59 -26.21
N SER A 558 8.17 1.08 -25.40
CA SER A 558 9.43 0.35 -25.22
C SER A 558 9.18 -0.80 -24.23
N PHE A 559 8.94 -2.00 -24.73
CA PHE A 559 9.16 -3.20 -23.94
C PHE A 559 10.67 -3.44 -23.91
N HIS A 560 11.29 -3.27 -22.75
CA HIS A 560 12.64 -3.76 -22.50
C HIS A 560 12.56 -4.97 -21.58
#